data_AF-A0A3D1ALB1-F1
#
_entry.id   AF-A0A3D1ALB1-F1
#
_cell.length_a   1.000
_cell.length_b   1.000
_cell.length_c   1.000
_cell.angle_alpha   90.00
_cell.angle_beta   90.00
_cell.angle_gamma   90.00
#
_symmetry.space_group_name_H-M   'P 1'
#
loop_
_entity.id
_entity.type
_entity.pdbx_description
1 polymer ?
#
loop_
_entity_poly.entity_id
_entity_poly.type
_entity_poly.pdbx_seq_one_letter_code
_entity_poly.pdbx_strand_id
1 'polypeptide(L)'
;MECERLQRLVKSWYAQVQEESMAPARMVSFMEKHIAECVFCLADPLVRQDIDKITAIILPPSKIRKPAEEDDLAAEPDEEGSAAFADDGLPPEDETITEDEDNVALEEELEDDLLEDGD
;
A
#
# COMPACT_ATOMS: atom_id res chain seq x y z
N MET A 1 -16.50 9.53 -3.53
CA MET A 1 -16.37 8.06 -3.54
C MET A 1 -17.51 7.42 -2.76
N GLU A 2 -18.31 6.57 -3.41
CA GLU A 2 -19.50 5.90 -2.82
C GLU A 2 -19.20 4.50 -2.24
N CYS A 3 -18.07 3.89 -2.56
CA CYS A 3 -17.72 2.54 -2.08
C CYS A 3 -17.24 2.56 -0.61
N GLU A 4 -18.09 2.14 0.32
CA GLU A 4 -17.75 2.03 1.75
C GLU A 4 -16.60 1.05 2.01
N ARG A 5 -16.49 -0.02 1.21
CA ARG A 5 -15.43 -1.02 1.35
C ARG A 5 -14.06 -0.41 1.06
N LEU A 6 -13.94 0.36 -0.02
CA LEU A 6 -12.72 1.09 -0.36
C LEU A 6 -12.39 2.13 0.72
N GLN A 7 -13.37 2.86 1.25
CA GLN A 7 -13.14 3.83 2.33
C GLN A 7 -12.53 3.19 3.59
N ARG A 8 -12.99 1.98 3.99
CA ARG A 8 -12.40 1.27 5.14
C ARG A 8 -10.99 0.78 4.84
N LEU A 9 -10.77 0.22 3.66
CA LEU A 9 -9.45 -0.24 3.22
C LEU A 9 -8.43 0.89 3.18
N VAL A 10 -8.82 2.04 2.60
CA VAL A 10 -7.98 3.24 2.56
C VAL A 10 -7.58 3.70 3.95
N LYS A 11 -8.50 3.71 4.93
CA LYS A 11 -8.16 4.07 6.32
C LYS A 11 -7.17 3.09 6.96
N SER A 12 -7.36 1.78 6.72
CA SER A 12 -6.45 0.74 7.22
C SER A 12 -5.07 0.85 6.58
N TRP A 13 -4.98 1.00 5.25
CA TRP A 13 -3.71 1.19 4.56
C TRP A 13 -3.03 2.51 4.96
N TYR A 14 -3.81 3.57 5.18
CA TYR A 14 -3.27 4.84 5.66
C TYR A 14 -2.62 4.71 7.04
N ALA A 15 -3.28 4.00 7.97
CA ALA A 15 -2.70 3.71 9.28
C ALA A 15 -1.40 2.90 9.12
N GLN A 16 -1.41 1.86 8.30
CA GLN A 16 -0.23 1.05 8.01
C GLN A 16 0.93 1.85 7.39
N VAL A 17 0.62 2.84 6.53
CA VAL A 17 1.61 3.78 5.98
C VAL A 17 2.16 4.71 7.06
N GLN A 18 1.34 5.17 8.00
CA GLN A 18 1.81 5.96 9.14
C GLN A 18 2.66 5.15 10.12
N GLU A 19 2.35 3.87 10.30
CA GLU A 19 3.09 2.93 11.14
C GLU A 19 4.34 2.37 10.43
N GLU A 20 4.68 2.88 9.24
CA GLU A 20 5.83 2.47 8.41
C GLU A 20 5.82 0.97 7.99
N SER A 21 4.74 0.25 8.29
CA SER A 21 4.52 -1.15 7.95
C SER A 21 4.19 -1.36 6.46
N MET A 22 3.83 -0.28 5.74
CA MET A 22 3.50 -0.30 4.32
C MET A 22 4.05 0.92 3.60
N ALA A 23 4.68 0.71 2.44
CA ALA A 23 5.10 1.82 1.58
C ALA A 23 3.88 2.51 0.94
N PRO A 24 3.84 3.85 0.89
CA PRO A 24 2.70 4.59 0.31
C PRO A 24 2.46 4.28 -1.19
N ALA A 25 3.51 3.95 -1.95
CA ALA A 25 3.35 3.47 -3.33
C ALA A 25 2.56 2.15 -3.44
N ARG A 26 2.69 1.27 -2.43
CA ARG A 26 1.97 -0.01 -2.35
C ARG A 26 0.50 0.22 -2.03
N MET A 27 0.20 1.18 -1.15
CA MET A 27 -1.16 1.62 -0.85
C MET A 27 -1.90 2.13 -2.11
N VAL A 28 -1.24 2.94 -2.95
CA VAL A 28 -1.82 3.40 -4.24
C VAL A 28 -2.12 2.21 -5.15
N SER A 29 -1.17 1.28 -5.28
CA SER A 29 -1.36 0.08 -6.11
C SER A 29 -2.55 -0.77 -5.64
N PHE A 30 -2.81 -0.85 -4.33
CA PHE A 30 -3.98 -1.56 -3.81
C PHE A 30 -5.29 -0.84 -4.09
N MET A 31 -5.32 0.50 -4.05
CA MET A 31 -6.50 1.25 -4.47
C MET A 31 -6.82 1.01 -5.94
N GLU A 32 -5.82 1.05 -6.82
CA GLU A 32 -6.03 0.81 -8.26
C GLU A 32 -6.56 -0.60 -8.55
N LYS A 33 -6.00 -1.62 -7.87
CA LYS A 33 -6.51 -3.00 -7.95
C LYS A 33 -7.96 -3.09 -7.49
N HIS A 34 -8.29 -2.49 -6.35
CA HIS A 34 -9.66 -2.50 -5.84
C HIS A 34 -10.65 -1.83 -6.81
N ILE A 35 -10.25 -0.73 -7.46
CA ILE A 35 -11.10 -0.12 -8.50
C ILE A 35 -11.35 -1.11 -9.62
N ALA A 36 -10.32 -1.78 -10.13
CA ALA A 36 -10.45 -2.74 -11.23
C ALA A 36 -11.37 -3.93 -10.89
N GLU A 37 -11.42 -4.33 -9.62
CA GLU A 37 -12.22 -5.47 -9.14
C GLU A 37 -13.63 -5.08 -8.64
N CYS A 38 -13.86 -3.80 -8.33
CA CYS A 38 -15.10 -3.33 -7.74
C CYS A 38 -15.98 -2.58 -8.76
N VAL A 39 -17.13 -3.17 -9.09
CA VAL A 39 -18.12 -2.59 -10.02
C VAL A 39 -18.62 -1.20 -9.58
N PHE A 40 -18.71 -0.95 -8.28
CA PHE A 40 -19.10 0.37 -7.74
C PHE A 40 -18.01 1.42 -7.97
N CYS A 41 -16.74 1.03 -7.80
CA CYS A 41 -15.62 1.94 -8.03
C CYS A 41 -15.37 2.17 -9.53
N LEU A 42 -15.68 1.20 -10.39
CA LEU A 42 -15.64 1.36 -11.84
C LEU A 42 -16.71 2.31 -12.36
N ALA A 43 -17.90 2.28 -11.75
CA ALA A 43 -19.03 3.13 -12.13
C ALA A 43 -18.91 4.58 -11.60
N ASP A 44 -18.15 4.80 -10.52
CA ASP A 44 -18.00 6.10 -9.89
C ASP A 44 -16.82 6.91 -10.48
N PRO A 45 -17.07 8.00 -11.24
CA PRO A 45 -16.00 8.84 -11.76
C PRO A 45 -15.30 9.67 -10.67
N LEU A 46 -15.91 9.83 -9.49
CA LEU A 46 -15.33 10.57 -8.37
C LEU A 46 -14.23 9.77 -7.65
N VAL A 47 -14.25 8.43 -7.77
CA VAL A 47 -13.29 7.52 -7.14
C VAL A 47 -11.85 7.91 -7.46
N ARG A 48 -11.58 8.26 -8.71
CA ARG A 48 -10.23 8.64 -9.17
C ARG A 48 -9.76 9.95 -8.57
N GLN A 49 -10.66 10.93 -8.42
CA GLN A 49 -10.33 12.22 -7.81
C GLN A 49 -10.03 12.06 -6.32
N ASP A 50 -10.76 11.19 -5.62
CA ASP A 50 -10.52 10.97 -4.20
C ASP A 50 -9.19 10.22 -3.96
N ILE A 51 -8.85 9.24 -4.81
CA ILE A 51 -7.56 8.54 -4.75
C ILE A 51 -6.40 9.50 -5.02
N ASP A 52 -6.53 10.40 -5.99
CA ASP A 52 -5.50 11.41 -6.28
C ASP A 52 -5.24 12.31 -5.06
N LYS A 53 -6.31 12.77 -4.39
CA LYS A 53 -6.19 13.54 -3.13
C LYS A 53 -5.50 12.74 -2.03
N ILE A 54 -5.89 11.48 -1.84
CA ILE A 54 -5.27 10.61 -0.82
C ILE A 54 -3.79 10.40 -1.14
N THR A 55 -3.47 10.15 -2.41
CA THR A 55 -2.10 9.98 -2.90
C THR A 55 -1.26 11.22 -2.66
N ALA A 56 -1.80 12.41 -2.91
CA ALA A 56 -1.11 13.67 -2.65
C ALA A 56 -0.84 13.91 -1.16
N ILE A 57 -1.65 13.34 -0.26
CA ILE A 57 -1.45 13.44 1.20
C ILE A 57 -0.36 12.46 1.66
N ILE A 58 -0.39 11.19 1.20
CA ILE A 58 0.57 10.15 1.63
C ILE A 58 1.90 10.21 0.89
N LEU A 59 1.88 10.71 -0.34
CA LEU A 59 3.02 10.89 -1.21
C LEU A 59 3.13 12.40 -1.48
N PRO A 60 3.50 13.21 -0.47
CA PRO A 60 3.67 14.63 -0.68
C PRO A 60 4.65 14.81 -1.85
N PRO A 61 4.40 15.75 -2.77
CA PRO A 61 5.20 15.88 -3.97
C PRO A 61 6.64 16.11 -3.54
N SER A 62 7.46 15.07 -3.64
CA SER A 62 8.91 15.23 -3.62
C SER A 62 9.17 16.28 -4.69
N LYS A 63 9.82 17.36 -4.29
CA LYS A 63 10.28 18.45 -5.15
C LYS A 63 11.23 17.86 -6.19
N ILE A 64 10.69 17.16 -7.18
CA ILE A 64 11.37 16.84 -8.41
C ILE A 64 11.45 18.21 -9.08
N ARG A 65 12.59 18.89 -8.86
CA ARG A 65 13.05 19.89 -9.82
C ARG A 65 13.03 19.19 -11.18
N LYS A 66 12.06 19.57 -12.01
CA LYS A 66 11.94 19.12 -13.40
C LYS A 66 13.20 19.61 -14.15
N PRO A 67 13.72 18.80 -15.09
CA PRO A 67 15.11 18.78 -15.51
C PRO A 67 15.47 20.01 -16.36
N ALA A 68 16.68 20.54 -16.18
CA ALA A 68 17.28 21.42 -17.16
C ALA A 68 18.15 20.55 -18.07
N GLU A 69 17.58 20.13 -19.19
CA GLU A 69 18.37 19.84 -20.38
C GLU A 69 18.94 21.18 -20.90
N GLU A 70 20.12 21.10 -21.55
CA GLU A 70 20.83 22.11 -22.35
C GLU A 70 21.35 23.41 -21.66
N ASP A 71 22.63 23.50 -21.33
CA ASP A 71 23.67 24.07 -22.23
C ASP A 71 25.05 24.07 -21.55
N ASP A 72 26.07 23.91 -22.38
CA ASP A 72 27.50 23.86 -22.08
C ASP A 72 28.00 25.13 -21.35
N LEU A 73 29.12 25.01 -20.61
CA LEU A 73 30.01 26.06 -20.08
C LEU A 73 29.81 26.59 -18.63
N ALA A 74 30.72 26.08 -17.77
CA ALA A 74 31.53 26.82 -16.80
C ALA A 74 30.91 27.34 -15.48
N ALA A 75 31.19 26.63 -14.38
CA ALA A 75 32.04 27.11 -13.27
C ALA A 75 32.07 26.07 -12.12
N GLU A 76 33.26 25.86 -11.57
CA GLU A 76 33.66 24.77 -10.67
C GLU A 76 33.35 25.01 -9.16
N PRO A 77 34.01 24.37 -8.16
CA PRO A 77 33.40 23.44 -7.20
C PRO A 77 33.56 23.88 -5.72
N ASP A 78 32.91 23.19 -4.77
CA ASP A 78 33.31 23.12 -3.33
C ASP A 78 32.43 22.04 -2.64
N GLU A 79 32.89 20.82 -2.34
CA GLU A 79 33.78 20.36 -1.24
C GLU A 79 33.31 20.70 0.19
N GLU A 80 32.47 19.84 0.75
CA GLU A 80 32.57 19.34 2.14
C GLU A 80 31.70 18.07 2.22
N GLY A 81 32.07 16.90 2.71
CA GLY A 81 33.25 16.46 3.43
C GLY A 81 32.89 15.09 4.04
N SER A 82 33.50 14.04 3.49
CA SER A 82 33.75 12.70 4.02
C SER A 82 33.18 12.28 5.39
N ALA A 83 32.49 11.13 5.40
CA ALA A 83 32.82 10.06 6.35
C ALA A 83 32.48 8.69 5.73
N ALA A 84 33.49 8.05 5.17
CA ALA A 84 33.50 6.61 4.94
C ALA A 84 33.57 5.89 6.30
N PHE A 85 32.65 4.96 6.53
CA PHE A 85 32.94 3.79 7.36
C PHE A 85 32.62 2.55 6.51
N ALA A 86 33.68 1.88 6.09
CA ALA A 86 33.65 0.51 5.61
C ALA A 86 33.77 -0.41 6.82
N ASP A 87 32.86 -1.37 6.97
CA ASP A 87 32.99 -2.56 7.83
C ASP A 87 31.88 -3.53 7.39
N ASP A 88 32.16 -4.44 6.45
CA ASP A 88 32.63 -5.83 6.69
C ASP A 88 31.57 -6.71 7.39
N GLY A 89 31.14 -7.79 6.72
CA GLY A 89 30.40 -8.89 7.35
C GLY A 89 29.08 -9.31 6.70
N LEU A 90 29.13 -9.93 5.52
CA LEU A 90 28.31 -11.14 5.27
C LEU A 90 29.10 -12.35 5.86
N PRO A 91 28.50 -13.51 6.23
CA PRO A 91 27.11 -14.01 6.18
C PRO A 91 26.76 -14.73 7.53
N PRO A 92 25.95 -15.80 7.67
CA PRO A 92 24.85 -16.40 6.88
C PRO A 92 23.53 -16.61 7.67
N GLU A 93 22.46 -16.86 6.92
CA GLU A 93 21.34 -17.81 7.16
C GLU A 93 21.06 -18.26 8.62
N ASP A 94 19.91 -17.88 9.17
CA ASP A 94 19.20 -18.68 10.18
C ASP A 94 17.69 -18.64 9.93
N GLU A 95 17.18 -19.82 9.63
CA GLU A 95 15.79 -20.14 9.39
C GLU A 95 15.00 -20.01 10.70
N THR A 96 14.07 -19.07 10.78
CA THR A 96 12.93 -19.20 11.68
C THR A 96 11.66 -19.19 10.84
N ILE A 97 11.37 -20.36 10.29
CA ILE A 97 10.02 -20.68 9.84
C ILE A 97 9.11 -20.54 11.06
N THR A 98 8.26 -19.53 11.06
CA THR A 98 7.18 -19.45 12.04
C THR A 98 6.24 -20.59 11.72
N GLU A 99 6.19 -21.57 12.61
CA GLU A 99 5.09 -22.53 12.72
C GLU A 99 3.81 -21.72 12.92
N ASP A 100 3.13 -21.35 11.83
CA ASP A 100 1.74 -20.91 11.88
C ASP A 100 0.92 -22.19 11.95
N GLU A 101 0.49 -22.49 13.18
CA GLU A 101 -0.43 -23.57 13.48
C GLU A 101 -1.67 -23.45 12.58
N ASP A 102 -1.76 -24.40 11.66
CA ASP A 102 -2.96 -24.84 10.98
C ASP A 102 -4.03 -25.18 12.05
N ASN A 103 -4.84 -24.18 12.43
CA ASN A 103 -6.05 -24.37 13.22
C ASN A 103 -7.07 -23.26 12.97
N VAL A 104 -7.68 -23.27 11.78
CA VAL A 104 -9.07 -22.84 11.67
C VAL A 104 -9.91 -24.09 11.48
N ALA A 105 -10.42 -24.57 12.61
CA ALA A 105 -11.47 -25.59 12.68
C ALA A 105 -12.58 -25.21 11.68
N LEU A 106 -12.70 -26.03 10.65
CA LEU A 106 -13.82 -26.05 9.72
C LEU A 106 -15.00 -26.66 10.47
N GLU A 107 -15.70 -25.88 11.30
CA GLU A 107 -17.04 -26.27 11.78
C GLU A 107 -18.04 -25.99 10.66
N GLU A 108 -18.25 -27.06 9.91
CA GLU A 108 -19.41 -27.33 9.09
C GLU A 108 -20.62 -27.56 10.02
N GLU A 109 -21.48 -26.55 10.20
CA GLU A 109 -22.87 -26.72 10.63
C GLU A 109 -23.75 -26.21 9.46
N LEU A 110 -24.11 -27.03 8.48
CA LEU A 110 -25.16 -28.06 8.48
C LEU A 110 -26.52 -27.56 9.02
N GLU A 111 -27.38 -27.20 8.06
CA GLU A 111 -28.82 -27.45 8.02
C GLU A 111 -29.66 -27.15 9.27
N ASP A 112 -30.30 -25.98 9.27
CA ASP A 112 -31.61 -25.78 9.91
C ASP A 112 -32.62 -25.31 8.84
N ASP A 113 -33.03 -26.24 7.97
CA ASP A 113 -34.28 -26.16 7.20
C ASP A 113 -35.11 -27.38 7.59
N LEU A 114 -35.59 -27.38 8.83
CA LEU A 114 -36.49 -28.39 9.36
C LEU A 114 -37.84 -27.74 9.73
N LEU A 115 -38.73 -27.73 8.74
CA LEU A 115 -40.17 -28.03 8.84
C LEU A 115 -40.98 -27.32 9.94
N GLU A 116 -41.87 -26.41 9.53
CA GLU A 116 -43.23 -26.43 10.09
C GLU A 116 -44.26 -26.22 8.97
N ASP A 117 -44.74 -27.35 8.46
CA ASP A 117 -45.94 -27.49 7.64
C ASP A 117 -47.18 -27.27 8.52
N GLY A 118 -48.28 -26.86 7.91
CA GLY A 118 -49.42 -26.26 8.59
C GLY A 118 -50.35 -27.23 9.33
N ASP A 119 -51.18 -26.63 10.18
CA ASP A 119 -52.56 -27.01 10.47
C ASP A 119 -53.42 -25.75 10.68
#